data_AF-A0A2N5FVK7-F1
#
_entry.id   AF-A0A2N5FVK7-F1
#
_cell.length_a   1.000
_cell.length_b   1.000
_cell.length_c   1.000
_cell.angle_alpha   90.00
_cell.angle_beta   90.00
_cell.angle_gamma   90.00
#
_symmetry.space_group_name_H-M   'P 1'
#
loop_
_entity.id
_entity.type
_entity.pdbx_description
1 polymer ?
#
loop_
_entity_poly.entity_id
_entity_poly.type
_entity_poly.pdbx_seq_one_letter_code
_entity_poly.pdbx_strand_id
1 'polypeptide(L)'
;MIRIAALVVLLIPGFIAAIGVKLMRDMVFGILQSPFPYLWLQFLAGLLFFLLGLGFVAGFILYRDRKRNKVQDRFRRERIQAKKAD
;
A
#
# COMPACT_ATOMS: atom_id res chain seq x y z
N MET A 1 -10.94 0.59 -20.59
CA MET A 1 -10.81 1.99 -20.14
C MET A 1 -10.73 2.12 -18.61
N ILE A 2 -11.79 1.82 -17.82
CA ILE A 2 -11.80 1.99 -16.34
C ILE A 2 -10.72 1.17 -15.58
N ARG A 3 -10.30 0.02 -16.11
CA ARG A 3 -9.29 -0.84 -15.46
C ARG A 3 -7.88 -0.22 -15.41
N ILE A 4 -7.53 0.62 -16.38
CA ILE A 4 -6.21 1.26 -16.48
C ILE A 4 -6.14 2.47 -15.54
N ALA A 5 -7.22 3.23 -15.41
CA ALA A 5 -7.32 4.32 -14.44
C ALA A 5 -7.07 3.86 -12.99
N ALA A 6 -7.59 2.67 -12.63
CA ALA A 6 -7.33 2.05 -11.33
C ALA A 6 -5.84 1.73 -11.09
N LEU A 7 -5.09 1.36 -12.15
CA LEU A 7 -3.65 1.11 -12.06
C LEU A 7 -2.87 2.42 -11.92
N VAL A 8 -3.28 3.47 -12.63
CA VAL A 8 -2.67 4.81 -12.53
C VAL A 8 -2.86 5.40 -11.12
N VAL A 9 -4.03 5.21 -10.50
CA VAL A 9 -4.27 5.62 -9.11
C VAL A 9 -3.43 4.83 -8.11
N LEU A 10 -3.13 3.55 -8.40
CA LEU A 10 -2.26 2.71 -7.59
C LEU A 10 -0.77 3.10 -7.70
N LEU A 11 -0.41 3.84 -8.74
CA LEU A 11 0.95 4.18 -9.09
C LEU A 11 1.54 5.22 -8.13
N ILE A 12 0.73 6.18 -7.69
CA ILE A 12 1.10 7.20 -6.69
C ILE A 12 1.55 6.58 -5.35
N PRO A 13 0.72 5.76 -4.66
CA PRO A 13 1.12 5.13 -3.40
C PRO A 13 2.25 4.11 -3.61
N GLY A 14 2.34 3.47 -4.78
CA GLY A 14 3.47 2.63 -5.14
C GLY A 14 4.79 3.40 -5.21
N PHE A 15 4.79 4.60 -5.80
CA PHE A 15 5.95 5.49 -5.81
C PHE A 15 6.34 5.95 -4.41
N ILE A 16 5.36 6.31 -3.57
CA ILE A 16 5.62 6.66 -2.15
C ILE A 16 6.30 5.50 -1.42
N ALA A 17 5.82 4.27 -1.63
CA ALA A 17 6.44 3.09 -1.03
C ALA A 17 7.88 2.88 -1.51
N ALA A 18 8.14 3.06 -2.82
CA ALA A 18 9.48 2.93 -3.39
C ALA A 18 10.46 3.98 -2.83
N ILE A 19 10.00 5.22 -2.64
CA ILE A 19 10.79 6.28 -1.97
C ILE A 19 11.08 5.88 -0.53
N GLY A 20 10.10 5.32 0.19
CA GLY A 20 10.30 4.82 1.54
C GLY A 20 11.40 3.75 1.61
N VAL A 21 11.37 2.77 0.70
CA VAL A 21 12.41 1.73 0.60
C VAL A 21 13.78 2.33 0.28
N LYS A 22 13.85 3.33 -0.60
CA LYS A 22 15.10 4.03 -0.91
C LYS A 22 15.71 4.68 0.34
N LEU A 23 14.91 5.38 1.15
CA LEU A 23 15.38 6.01 2.39
C LEU A 23 15.87 4.98 3.43
N MET A 24 15.16 3.86 3.57
CA MET A 24 15.57 2.76 4.45
C MET A 24 16.89 2.12 3.98
N ARG A 25 17.03 1.89 2.67
CA ARG A 25 18.26 1.38 2.06
C ARG A 25 19.43 2.32 2.31
N ASP A 26 19.25 3.61 2.06
CA ASP A 26 20.32 4.61 2.22
C ASP A 26 20.80 4.68 3.67
N MET A 27 19.92 4.44 4.64
CA MET A 27 20.29 4.33 6.05
C MET A 27 21.17 3.10 6.34
N VAL A 28 20.88 1.94 5.73
CA VAL A 28 21.70 0.71 5.88
C VAL A 28 23.13 0.93 5.41
N PHE A 29 23.33 1.79 4.41
CA PHE A 29 24.65 2.18 3.91
C PHE A 29 25.27 3.38 4.65
N GLY A 30 24.62 3.88 5.71
CA GLY A 30 25.09 5.05 6.46
C GLY A 30 25.00 6.38 5.70
N ILE A 31 24.23 6.43 4.62
CA ILE A 31 24.07 7.62 3.78
C ILE A 31 22.93 8.46 4.34
N LEU A 32 23.29 9.56 5.00
CA LEU A 32 22.33 10.55 5.48
C LEU A 32 21.87 11.44 4.32
N GLN A 33 20.59 11.38 4.00
CA GLN A 33 19.97 12.20 2.97
C GLN A 33 19.43 13.50 3.59
N SER A 34 19.76 14.64 3.00
CA SER A 34 19.12 15.91 3.36
C SER A 34 17.62 15.82 3.03
N PRO A 35 16.69 16.28 3.89
CA PRO A 35 16.86 17.14 5.07
C PRO A 35 16.88 16.40 6.42
N PHE A 36 17.17 15.10 6.46
CA PHE A 36 17.11 14.34 7.71
C PHE A 36 18.33 14.63 8.60
N PRO A 37 18.13 14.97 9.89
CA PRO A 37 19.24 15.20 10.83
C PRO A 37 19.88 13.91 11.36
N TYR A 38 19.15 12.78 11.34
CA TYR A 38 19.62 11.51 11.90
C TYR A 38 19.22 10.31 11.03
N LEU A 39 20.11 9.32 10.94
CA LEU A 39 19.90 8.07 10.19
C LEU A 39 18.66 7.30 10.67
N TRP A 40 18.46 7.16 11.97
CA TRP A 40 17.29 6.45 12.52
C TRP A 40 15.97 7.14 12.17
N LEU A 41 15.97 8.48 12.08
CA LEU A 41 14.80 9.26 11.71
C LEU A 41 14.49 9.13 10.21
N GLN A 42 15.53 9.13 9.37
CA GLN A 42 15.41 8.79 7.94
C GLN A 42 14.81 7.40 7.75
N PHE A 43 15.26 6.40 8.51
CA PHE A 43 14.68 5.06 8.47
C PHE A 43 13.21 5.06 8.90
N LEU A 44 12.86 5.74 10.00
CA LEU A 44 11.48 5.78 10.51
C LEU A 44 10.53 6.45 9.50
N ALA A 45 10.98 7.55 8.88
CA ALA A 45 10.23 8.22 7.81
C ALA A 45 10.08 7.32 6.58
N GLY A 46 11.15 6.63 6.18
CA GLY A 46 11.12 5.65 5.09
C GLY A 46 10.16 4.49 5.36
N LEU A 47 10.17 3.96 6.58
CA LEU A 47 9.26 2.90 7.03
C LEU A 47 7.81 3.37 7.00
N LEU A 48 7.53 4.59 7.47
CA LEU A 48 6.19 5.16 7.44
C LEU A 48 5.68 5.30 6.00
N PHE A 49 6.48 5.86 5.09
CA PHE A 49 6.10 5.96 3.68
C PHE A 49 5.89 4.60 3.02
N PHE A 50 6.73 3.61 3.35
CA PHE A 50 6.54 2.25 2.88
C PHE A 50 5.24 1.62 3.39
N LEU A 51 4.96 1.69 4.69
CA LEU A 51 3.75 1.12 5.29
C LEU A 51 2.49 1.81 4.78
N LEU A 52 2.51 3.14 4.61
CA LEU A 52 1.38 3.89 4.05
C LEU A 52 1.14 3.51 2.59
N GLY A 53 2.19 3.47 1.76
CA GLY A 53 2.07 3.10 0.36
C GLY A 53 1.60 1.65 0.20
N LEU A 54 2.24 0.71 0.90
CA LEU A 54 1.86 -0.71 0.86
C LEU A 54 0.45 -0.95 1.42
N GLY A 55 0.13 -0.34 2.56
CA GLY A 55 -1.18 -0.45 3.21
C GLY A 55 -2.30 0.08 2.33
N PHE A 56 -2.08 1.21 1.64
CA PHE A 56 -3.04 1.74 0.67
C PHE A 56 -3.23 0.80 -0.52
N VAL A 57 -2.13 0.29 -1.09
CA VAL A 57 -2.17 -0.66 -2.22
C VAL A 57 -2.93 -1.92 -1.83
N ALA A 58 -2.59 -2.53 -0.70
CA ALA A 58 -3.25 -3.73 -0.17
C ALA A 58 -4.73 -3.48 0.13
N GLY A 59 -5.06 -2.35 0.75
CA GLY A 59 -6.44 -1.95 1.04
C GLY A 59 -7.27 -1.73 -0.22
N PHE A 60 -6.69 -1.11 -1.25
CA PHE A 60 -7.35 -0.92 -2.54
C PHE A 60 -7.61 -2.26 -3.25
N ILE A 61 -6.63 -3.15 -3.27
CA ILE A 61 -6.77 -4.51 -3.84
C ILE A 61 -7.89 -5.25 -3.12
N LEU A 62 -7.89 -5.26 -1.78
CA LEU A 62 -8.92 -5.92 -0.98
C LEU A 62 -10.32 -5.34 -1.25
N TYR A 63 -10.45 -4.01 -1.33
CA TYR A 63 -11.72 -3.35 -1.66
C TYR A 63 -12.22 -3.74 -3.05
N ARG A 64 -11.32 -3.77 -4.04
CA ARG A 64 -11.63 -4.16 -5.42
C ARG A 64 -12.06 -5.62 -5.53
N ASP A 65 -11.35 -6.53 -4.86
CA ASP A 65 -11.64 -7.96 -4.94
C ASP A 65 -12.90 -8.34 -4.15
N ARG A 66 -13.20 -7.63 -3.06
CA ARG A 66 -14.49 -7.73 -2.35
C ARG A 66 -15.68 -7.46 -3.25
N LYS A 67 -15.62 -6.45 -4.14
CA LYS A 67 -16.70 -6.18 -5.10
C LYS A 67 -16.92 -7.29 -6.13
N ARG A 68 -15.93 -8.16 -6.34
CA ARG A 68 -15.98 -9.26 -7.32
C ARG A 68 -16.19 -10.63 -6.68
N ASN A 69 -16.44 -10.70 -5.37
CA ASN A 69 -16.56 -11.96 -4.61
C ASN A 69 -15.36 -12.91 -4.74
N LYS A 70 -14.18 -12.39 -5.06
CA LYS A 70 -12.93 -13.16 -5.21
C LYS A 70 -12.06 -13.12 -3.97
N VAL A 71 -12.67 -13.05 -2.79
CA VAL A 71 -11.98 -12.99 -1.50
C VAL A 71 -12.35 -14.23 -0.67
N GLN A 72 -11.45 -14.67 0.21
CA GLN A 72 -11.75 -15.72 1.19
C GLN A 72 -13.00 -15.37 2.00
N ASP A 73 -13.71 -16.39 2.51
CA ASP A 73 -14.99 -16.21 3.22
C ASP A 73 -14.88 -15.27 4.42
N ARG A 74 -13.73 -15.25 5.12
CA ARG A 74 -13.43 -14.30 6.22
C ARG A 74 -13.46 -12.83 5.80
N PHE A 75 -13.27 -12.53 4.52
CA PHE A 75 -13.20 -11.17 3.99
C PHE A 75 -14.40 -10.80 3.10
N ARG A 76 -15.37 -11.70 2.89
CA ARG A 76 -16.63 -11.38 2.19
C ARG A 76 -17.52 -10.50 3.08
N ARG A 77 -18.26 -9.57 2.46
CA ARG A 77 -19.30 -8.80 3.17
C ARG A 77 -20.56 -9.65 3.36
N GLU A 78 -21.16 -9.60 4.55
CA GLU A 78 -22.38 -10.33 4.93
C GLU A 78 -23.54 -10.10 3.93
N ARG A 79 -23.72 -8.88 3.41
CA ARG A 79 -24.77 -8.57 2.42
C ARG A 79 -24.66 -9.38 1.12
N ILE A 80 -23.47 -9.87 0.75
CA ILE A 80 -23.32 -10.72 -0.44
C ILE A 80 -23.55 -12.20 -0.11
N GLN A 81 -23.35 -12.62 1.14
CA GLN A 81 -23.70 -13.98 1.58
C GLN A 81 -25.22 -14.17 1.63
N ALA A 82 -25.96 -13.19 2.18
CA ALA A 82 -27.42 -13.23 2.25
C ALA A 82 -28.05 -13.39 0.84
N LYS A 83 -27.55 -12.65 -0.16
CA LYS A 83 -28.06 -12.71 -1.54
C LYS A 83 -27.71 -13.99 -2.32
N LYS A 84 -26.94 -14.91 -1.73
CA LYS A 84 -26.54 -16.18 -2.34
C LYS A 84 -27.22 -17.38 -1.67
N ALA A 85 -27.89 -17.15 -0.54
CA ALA A 85 -28.64 -18.15 0.21
C ALA A 85 -30.14 -18.17 -0.16
N ASP A 86 -30.61 -17.13 -0.87
CA ASP A 86 -31.91 -17.08 -1.56
C ASP A 86 -31.75 -17.53 -3.04
#